data_AF-A0A2P5BJJ7-F1
#
_entry.id   AF-A0A2P5BJJ7-F1
#
_cell.length_a   1.000
_cell.length_b   1.000
_cell.length_c   1.000
_cell.angle_alpha   90.00
_cell.angle_beta   90.00
_cell.angle_gamma   90.00
#
_symmetry.space_group_name_H-M   'P 1'
#
loop_
_entity.id
_entity.type
_entity.pdbx_description
1 polymer ?
#
loop_
_entity_poly.entity_id
_entity_poly.type
_entity_poly.pdbx_seq_one_letter_code
_entity_poly.pdbx_strand_id
1 'polypeptide(L)'
;MEKNYRGCDGSVLLDDTSNFIGEKTSNANRNSARGFDVIDDIKSAVESVCPGVVSCADILAITARDSVVTLGGPNWDVKWEEKIV
;
A
#
# COMPACT_ATOMS: atom_id res chain seq x y z
N MET A 1 24.77 1.25 -6.59
CA MET A 1 23.63 1.41 -5.65
C MET A 1 22.60 0.37 -6.05
N GLU A 2 22.59 -0.76 -5.36
CA GLU A 2 21.64 -1.83 -5.65
C GLU A 2 20.29 -1.43 -5.06
N LYS A 3 19.35 -1.03 -5.93
CA LYS A 3 17.98 -0.73 -5.54
C LYS A 3 17.29 -2.06 -5.24
N ASN A 4 17.31 -2.48 -3.99
CA ASN A 4 16.56 -3.65 -3.54
C ASN A 4 15.11 -3.23 -3.27
N TYR A 5 14.26 -3.17 -4.31
CA TYR A 5 12.81 -2.99 -4.11
C TYR A 5 12.28 -4.28 -3.48
N ARG A 6 11.82 -4.21 -2.23
CA ARG A 6 11.28 -5.36 -1.50
C ARG A 6 9.85 -5.67 -1.97
N GLY A 7 9.69 -6.14 -3.21
CA GLY A 7 8.38 -6.57 -3.73
C GLY A 7 7.23 -5.58 -3.45
N CYS A 8 6.02 -6.13 -3.28
CA CYS A 8 4.82 -5.38 -2.88
C CYS A 8 4.51 -5.70 -1.41
N ASP A 9 5.33 -5.22 -0.47
CA ASP A 9 5.23 -5.57 0.96
C ASP A 9 4.66 -4.43 1.84
N GLY A 10 4.30 -3.29 1.23
CA GLY A 10 3.80 -2.11 1.93
C GLY A 10 4.88 -1.23 2.55
N SER A 11 6.17 -1.50 2.33
CA SER A 11 7.30 -0.71 2.85
C SER A 11 7.20 0.78 2.52
N VAL A 12 6.63 1.13 1.37
CA VAL A 12 6.45 2.52 0.92
C VAL A 12 5.56 3.36 1.83
N LEU A 13 4.72 2.70 2.65
CA LEU A 13 3.81 3.36 3.57
C LEU A 13 4.46 3.72 4.91
N LEU A 14 5.64 3.17 5.21
CA LEU A 14 6.30 3.38 6.49
C LEU A 14 6.95 4.77 6.54
N ASP A 15 6.70 5.48 7.65
CA ASP A 15 7.35 6.75 7.95
C ASP A 15 8.77 6.56 8.50
N ASP A 16 9.56 7.62 8.39
CA ASP A 16 10.88 7.68 9.00
C ASP A 16 10.76 7.57 10.54
N THR A 17 11.67 6.81 11.14
CA THR A 17 11.85 6.71 12.60
C THR A 17 13.30 7.01 12.97
N SER A 18 13.65 7.04 14.26
CA SER A 18 15.03 7.31 14.69
C SER A 18 16.05 6.28 14.16
N ASN A 19 15.61 5.05 13.85
CA ASN A 19 16.47 3.94 13.47
C ASN A 19 16.17 3.38 12.06
N PHE A 20 15.24 3.99 11.33
CA PHE A 20 14.82 3.53 10.01
C PHE A 20 14.43 4.71 9.13
N ILE A 21 14.97 4.77 7.92
CA ILE A 21 14.56 5.73 6.89
C ILE A 21 13.64 4.99 5.92
N GLY A 22 12.38 5.42 5.87
CA GLY A 22 11.36 4.87 5.00
C GLY A 22 11.52 5.34 3.55
N GLU A 23 10.68 4.79 2.67
CA GLU A 23 10.81 5.09 1.25
C GLU A 23 10.13 6.41 0.86
N LYS A 24 9.25 6.96 1.71
CA LYS A 24 8.55 8.24 1.47
C LYS A 24 9.51 9.41 1.25
N THR A 25 10.65 9.43 1.95
CA THR A 25 11.64 10.51 1.86
C THR A 25 12.73 10.26 0.83
N SER A 26 12.68 9.12 0.11
CA SER A 26 13.61 8.82 -0.98
C SER A 26 13.50 9.85 -2.11
N ASN A 27 14.59 10.04 -2.87
CA ASN A 27 14.65 11.01 -3.97
C ASN A 27 13.54 10.84 -5.02
N ALA A 28 13.03 9.62 -5.21
CA ALA A 28 11.97 9.33 -6.19
C ALA A 28 10.56 9.68 -5.66
N ASN A 29 10.35 9.58 -4.34
CA ASN A 29 9.04 9.70 -3.72
C ASN A 29 8.82 11.06 -3.06
N ARG A 30 9.88 11.69 -2.54
CA ARG A 30 9.80 12.96 -1.83
C ARG A 30 9.19 14.04 -2.72
N ASN A 31 8.11 14.66 -2.24
CA ASN A 31 7.33 15.68 -2.97
C ASN A 31 6.75 15.17 -4.32
N SER A 32 6.53 13.86 -4.46
CA SER A 32 6.03 13.23 -5.68
C SER A 32 4.93 12.21 -5.38
N ALA A 33 5.26 11.17 -4.60
CA ALA A 33 4.28 10.18 -4.15
C ALA A 33 3.22 10.83 -3.25
N ARG A 34 1.96 10.41 -3.38
CA ARG A 34 0.79 11.03 -2.76
C ARG A 34 -0.34 10.01 -2.54
N GLY A 35 -1.33 10.39 -1.74
CA GLY A 35 -2.49 9.55 -1.42
C GLY A 35 -2.28 8.62 -0.22
N PHE A 36 -1.27 8.89 0.62
CA PHE A 36 -1.01 8.11 1.84
C PHE A 36 -2.17 8.21 2.85
N ASP A 37 -2.74 9.40 2.97
CA ASP A 37 -3.93 9.72 3.78
C ASP A 37 -5.15 8.88 3.37
N VAL A 38 -5.37 8.72 2.06
CA VAL A 38 -6.45 7.87 1.55
C VAL A 38 -6.25 6.40 1.95
N ILE A 39 -5.00 5.92 1.93
CA ILE A 39 -4.68 4.55 2.36
C ILE A 39 -4.89 4.39 3.88
N ASP A 40 -4.56 5.39 4.68
CA ASP A 40 -4.80 5.39 6.13
C ASP A 40 -6.30 5.33 6.46
N ASP A 41 -7.13 6.09 5.74
CA ASP A 41 -8.58 6.06 5.88
C ASP A 41 -9.16 4.69 5.51
N ILE A 42 -8.71 4.10 4.39
CA ILE A 42 -9.12 2.75 3.97
C ILE A 42 -8.70 1.72 5.03
N LYS A 43 -7.46 1.79 5.52
CA LYS A 43 -6.97 0.85 6.55
C LYS A 43 -7.79 0.97 7.84
N SER A 44 -8.10 2.19 8.27
CA SER A 44 -8.91 2.44 9.47
C SER A 44 -10.32 1.86 9.33
N ALA A 45 -10.95 2.06 8.17
CA ALA A 45 -12.27 1.51 7.87
C ALA A 45 -12.24 -0.02 7.83
N VAL A 46 -11.25 -0.62 7.18
CA VAL A 46 -11.09 -2.09 7.10
C VAL A 46 -10.84 -2.69 8.49
N GLU A 47 -9.95 -2.11 9.29
CA GLU A 47 -9.68 -2.56 10.66
C GLU A 47 -10.89 -2.46 11.58
N SER A 48 -11.80 -1.52 11.34
CA SER A 48 -13.06 -1.42 12.10
C SER A 48 -14.00 -2.62 11.86
N VAL A 49 -13.85 -3.30 10.72
CA VAL A 49 -14.66 -4.45 10.32
C VAL A 49 -13.95 -5.77 10.60
N CYS A 50 -12.66 -5.87 10.25
CA CYS A 50 -11.85 -7.08 10.39
C CYS A 50 -10.45 -6.77 10.94
N PRO A 51 -10.31 -6.57 12.27
CA PRO A 51 -9.04 -6.19 12.88
C PRO A 51 -7.91 -7.19 12.60
N GLY A 52 -6.78 -6.72 12.10
CA GLY A 52 -5.56 -7.50 11.89
C GLY A 52 -5.63 -8.53 10.76
N VAL A 53 -6.68 -8.51 9.93
CA VAL A 53 -6.87 -9.52 8.87
C VAL A 53 -6.24 -9.08 7.55
N VAL A 54 -6.47 -7.84 7.11
CA VAL A 54 -6.06 -7.38 5.78
C VAL A 54 -4.74 -6.63 5.87
N SER A 55 -3.72 -7.07 5.11
CA SER A 55 -2.41 -6.42 5.10
C SER A 55 -2.46 -5.06 4.38
N CYS A 56 -1.54 -4.16 4.72
CA CYS A 56 -1.41 -2.88 4.00
C CYS A 56 -0.95 -3.07 2.54
N ALA A 57 -0.21 -4.14 2.26
CA ALA A 57 0.19 -4.53 0.91
C ALA A 57 -1.04 -4.89 0.05
N ASP A 58 -1.95 -5.69 0.59
CA ASP A 58 -3.18 -6.08 -0.11
C ASP A 58 -4.10 -4.89 -0.31
N ILE A 59 -4.23 -3.99 0.69
CA ILE A 59 -4.99 -2.75 0.54
C ILE A 59 -4.45 -1.92 -0.63
N LEU A 60 -3.13 -1.76 -0.76
CA LEU A 60 -2.53 -1.05 -1.88
C LEU A 60 -2.85 -1.73 -3.22
N ALA A 61 -2.73 -3.05 -3.30
CA ALA A 61 -2.98 -3.80 -4.52
C ALA A 61 -4.45 -3.72 -4.96
N ILE A 62 -5.39 -3.85 -4.02
CA ILE A 62 -6.83 -3.72 -4.24
C ILE A 62 -7.17 -2.29 -4.67
N THR A 63 -6.69 -1.29 -3.92
CA THR A 63 -6.96 0.13 -4.20
C THR A 63 -6.44 0.53 -5.58
N ALA A 64 -5.28 0.01 -5.99
CA ALA A 64 -4.75 0.23 -7.33
C ALA A 64 -5.68 -0.35 -8.42
N ARG A 65 -6.19 -1.58 -8.25
CA ARG A 65 -7.15 -2.19 -9.17
C ARG A 65 -8.46 -1.39 -9.22
N ASP A 66 -9.02 -1.06 -8.06
CA ASP A 66 -10.28 -0.34 -7.96
C ASP A 66 -10.16 1.07 -8.56
N SER A 67 -9.00 1.73 -8.42
CA SER A 67 -8.71 3.02 -9.06
C SER A 67 -8.73 2.90 -10.59
N VAL A 68 -8.13 1.84 -11.15
CA VAL A 68 -8.16 1.60 -12.61
C VAL A 68 -9.57 1.34 -13.09
N VAL A 69 -10.34 0.48 -12.41
CA VAL A 69 -11.74 0.20 -12.75
C VAL A 69 -12.59 1.48 -12.68
N THR A 70 -12.42 2.29 -11.65
CA THR A 70 -13.16 3.55 -11.46
C THR A 70 -12.94 4.53 -12.61
N LEU A 71 -11.74 4.53 -13.20
CA LEU A 71 -11.39 5.36 -14.36
C LEU A 71 -11.78 4.72 -15.71
N GLY A 72 -12.57 3.65 -15.70
CA GLY A 72 -13.04 2.96 -16.91
C GLY A 72 -12.06 1.94 -17.49
N GLY A 73 -11.02 1.58 -16.74
CA GLY A 73 -10.08 0.53 -17.11
C GLY A 73 -10.63 -0.90 -16.93
N PRO A 74 -9.83 -1.92 -17.26
CA PRO A 74 -10.24 -3.31 -17.11
C PRO A 74 -10.38 -3.69 -15.64
N ASN A 75 -11.21 -4.69 -15.37
CA ASN A 75 -11.23 -5.38 -14.09
C ASN A 75 -10.38 -6.65 -14.17
N TRP A 76 -9.71 -6.99 -13.07
CA TRP A 76 -8.99 -8.24 -12.91
C TRP A 76 -9.01 -8.66 -11.44
N ASP A 77 -8.79 -9.95 -11.20
CA ASP A 77 -8.62 -10.49 -9.86
C ASP A 77 -7.19 -10.18 -9.40
N VAL A 78 -7.09 -9.37 -8.34
CA VAL A 78 -5.81 -9.15 -7.67
C VAL A 78 -5.51 -10.38 -6.83
N LYS A 79 -4.28 -10.90 -6.96
CA LYS A 79 -3.78 -11.91 -6.02
C LYS A 79 -3.36 -11.18 -4.75
N TRP A 80 -4.19 -11.27 -3.72
CA TRP A 80 -3.81 -10.96 -2.34
C TRP A 80 -3.31 -12.23 -1.65
N GLU A 81 -2.59 -12.10 -0.55
CA GLU A 81 -2.18 -13.27 0.23
C GLU A 81 -3.42 -13.99 0.79
N GLU A 82 -3.92 -15.00 0.05
CA GLU A 82 -4.76 -16.06 0.60
C GLU A 82 -3.91 -16.96 1.49
N LYS A 83 -3.41 -16.42 2.60
CA LYS A 83 -3.25 -17.25 3.79
C LYS A 83 -4.50 -17.02 4.62
N ILE A 84 -5.48 -17.88 4.36
CA ILE A 84 -6.36 -18.39 5.41
C ILE A 84 -5.45 -18.64 6.60
N VAL A 85 -5.68 -17.90 7.70
CA VAL A 85 -5.14 -18.12 9.06
C VAL A 85 -4.06 -19.21 9.19
#